data_AF-A0A2N5SQM4-F1
#
_entry.id   AF-A0A2N5SQM4-F1
#
_cell.length_a   1.000
_cell.length_b   1.000
_cell.length_c   1.000
_cell.angle_alpha   90.00
_cell.angle_beta   90.00
_cell.angle_gamma   90.00
#
_symmetry.space_group_name_H-M   'P 1'
#
loop_
_entity.id
_entity.type
_entity.pdbx_description
1 polymer ?
#
loop_
_entity_poly.entity_id
_entity_poly.type
_entity_poly.pdbx_seq_one_letter_code
_entity_poly.pdbx_strand_id
1 'polypeptide(L)'
;MNINSVLNAPISSDLGVYNVIKNATFLAPNPNQAELQQSAKKLAELTMISELFKSLKIFAVIGNGLCNGAGPNGALQGDQSLSYCTEDKVMMQIVRADGDKMNPHIPNATFLSSKYGFDTKYLISVAWSCQEKYQTVSKPDDHFHPTNKTAVVETTNRLN
;
A
#
# COMPACT_ATOMS: atom_id res chain seq x y z
N MET A 1 -4.23 3.04 19.61
CA MET A 1 -4.51 4.38 20.17
C MET A 1 -4.32 4.29 21.67
N ASN A 2 -3.45 5.10 22.27
CA ASN A 2 -3.27 5.09 23.72
C ASN A 2 -4.36 5.97 24.34
N ILE A 3 -5.26 5.38 25.12
CA ILE A 3 -6.40 6.12 25.71
C ILE A 3 -5.92 7.16 26.72
N ASN A 4 -4.81 6.89 27.43
CA ASN A 4 -4.25 7.82 28.40
C ASN A 4 -3.70 9.09 27.73
N SER A 5 -3.19 9.01 26.50
CA SER A 5 -2.75 10.22 25.79
C SER A 5 -3.94 11.07 25.31
N VAL A 6 -5.08 10.44 25.00
CA VAL A 6 -6.29 11.14 24.57
C VAL A 6 -6.98 11.86 25.73
N LEU A 7 -7.04 11.22 26.90
CA LEU A 7 -7.70 11.78 28.08
C LEU A 7 -6.94 12.96 28.70
N ASN A 8 -5.62 13.03 28.50
CA ASN A 8 -4.76 14.09 29.04
C ASN A 8 -4.58 15.28 28.07
N ALA A 9 -5.07 15.20 26.84
CA ALA A 9 -4.99 16.29 25.88
C ALA A 9 -6.23 17.22 25.99
N PRO A 10 -6.10 18.52 25.64
CA PRO A 10 -7.24 19.44 25.63
C PRO A 10 -8.39 18.91 24.78
N ILE A 11 -9.63 19.04 25.28
CA ILE A 11 -10.83 18.43 24.70
C ILE A 11 -11.02 18.79 23.23
N SER A 12 -10.74 20.05 22.85
CA SER A 12 -10.88 20.57 21.48
C SER A 12 -9.68 20.29 20.57
N SER A 13 -8.60 19.68 21.07
CA SER A 13 -7.39 19.44 20.29
C SER A 13 -7.49 18.19 19.41
N ASP A 14 -6.67 18.14 18.36
CA ASP A 14 -6.53 16.95 17.51
C ASP A 14 -5.92 15.73 18.25
N LEU A 15 -5.38 15.92 19.45
CA LEU A 15 -4.89 14.84 20.29
C LEU A 15 -5.92 14.41 21.35
N GLY A 16 -6.96 15.21 21.57
CA GLY A 16 -7.99 14.99 22.60
C GLY A 16 -9.27 14.38 22.07
N VAL A 17 -10.32 14.44 22.89
CA VAL A 17 -11.63 13.81 22.62
C VAL A 17 -12.25 14.30 21.31
N TYR A 18 -12.07 15.57 20.94
CA TYR A 18 -12.53 16.13 19.67
C TYR A 18 -12.13 15.25 18.49
N ASN A 19 -10.87 14.80 18.42
CA ASN A 19 -10.39 13.95 17.33
C ASN A 19 -11.08 12.59 17.25
N VAL A 20 -11.52 12.04 18.39
CA VAL A 20 -12.24 10.77 18.46
C VAL A 20 -13.67 10.91 17.92
N ILE A 21 -14.30 12.07 18.15
CA ILE A 21 -15.72 12.28 17.83
C ILE A 21 -15.96 13.11 16.55
N LYS A 22 -14.96 13.84 16.02
CA LYS A 22 -15.13 14.87 14.96
C LYS A 22 -15.70 14.39 13.63
N ASN A 23 -15.79 13.06 13.43
CA ASN A 23 -16.36 12.46 12.22
C ASN A 23 -17.60 11.60 12.50
N ALA A 24 -18.10 11.56 13.73
CA ALA A 24 -19.26 10.76 14.14
C ALA A 24 -19.21 9.28 13.70
N THR A 25 -18.02 8.72 13.47
CA THR A 25 -17.84 7.32 13.03
C THR A 25 -18.35 6.32 14.05
N PHE A 26 -18.46 6.70 15.33
CA PHE A 26 -19.11 5.91 16.37
C PHE A 26 -20.63 5.74 16.17
N LEU A 27 -21.26 6.60 15.36
CA LEU A 27 -22.67 6.50 14.97
C LEU A 27 -22.87 5.70 13.68
N ALA A 28 -21.79 5.26 13.02
CA ALA A 28 -21.92 4.42 11.84
C ALA A 28 -22.64 3.12 12.24
N PRO A 29 -23.66 2.68 11.48
CA PRO A 29 -24.36 1.44 11.79
C PRO A 29 -23.37 0.28 11.79
N ASN A 30 -23.51 -0.62 12.75
CA ASN A 30 -22.72 -1.84 12.76
C ASN A 30 -22.97 -2.60 11.46
N PRO A 31 -21.92 -3.07 10.77
CA PRO A 31 -22.09 -3.88 9.58
C PRO A 31 -22.90 -5.13 9.90
N ASN A 32 -23.78 -5.52 8.98
CA ASN A 32 -24.53 -6.75 9.12
C ASN A 32 -23.60 -7.98 8.96
N GLN A 33 -24.11 -9.17 9.27
CA GLN A 33 -23.30 -10.40 9.19
C GLN A 33 -22.71 -10.64 7.78
N ALA A 34 -23.46 -10.34 6.72
CA ALA A 34 -22.98 -10.54 5.35
C ALA A 34 -21.85 -9.56 5.00
N GLU A 35 -21.98 -8.29 5.38
CA GLU A 35 -20.94 -7.26 5.20
C GLU A 35 -19.67 -7.60 6.00
N LEU A 36 -19.82 -8.09 7.23
CA LEU A 36 -18.71 -8.56 8.06
C LEU A 36 -18.00 -9.74 7.42
N GLN A 37 -18.75 -10.76 6.96
CA GLN A 37 -18.17 -11.93 6.31
C GLN A 37 -17.44 -11.57 5.01
N GLN A 38 -18.02 -10.68 4.20
CA GLN A 38 -17.38 -10.22 2.97
C GLN A 38 -16.09 -9.44 3.25
N SER A 39 -16.12 -8.56 4.25
CA SER A 39 -14.94 -7.79 4.66
C SER A 39 -13.85 -8.69 5.22
N ALA A 40 -14.21 -9.68 6.05
CA ALA A 40 -13.28 -10.66 6.59
C ALA A 40 -12.66 -11.51 5.48
N LYS A 41 -13.46 -11.96 4.50
CA LYS A 41 -12.97 -12.69 3.32
C LYS A 41 -11.98 -11.85 2.52
N LYS A 42 -12.35 -10.61 2.19
CA LYS A 42 -11.48 -9.70 1.43
C LYS A 42 -10.16 -9.42 2.16
N LEU A 43 -10.21 -9.25 3.48
CA LEU A 43 -9.02 -9.07 4.31
C LEU A 43 -8.14 -10.32 4.32
N ALA A 44 -8.73 -11.51 4.43
CA ALA A 44 -8.00 -12.77 4.38
C ALA A 44 -7.31 -12.96 3.02
N GLU A 45 -8.00 -12.66 1.92
CA GLU A 45 -7.44 -12.71 0.55
C GLU A 45 -6.26 -11.74 0.40
N LEU A 46 -6.41 -10.48 0.84
CA LEU A 46 -5.32 -9.49 0.82
C LEU A 46 -4.12 -9.93 1.68
N THR A 47 -4.38 -10.50 2.85
CA THR A 47 -3.33 -10.99 3.74
C THR A 47 -2.56 -12.13 3.08
N MET A 48 -3.26 -13.09 2.48
CA MET A 48 -2.64 -14.18 1.72
C MET A 48 -1.81 -13.67 0.54
N ILE A 49 -2.33 -12.70 -0.23
CA ILE A 49 -1.60 -12.10 -1.36
C ILE A 49 -0.34 -11.37 -0.85
N SER A 50 -0.44 -10.64 0.25
CA SER A 50 0.70 -9.95 0.87
C SER A 50 1.80 -10.95 1.27
N GLU A 51 1.45 -12.04 1.94
CA GLU A 51 2.43 -13.08 2.32
C GLU A 51 3.03 -13.78 1.10
N LEU A 52 2.22 -14.06 0.07
CA LEU A 52 2.70 -14.61 -1.19
C LEU A 52 3.69 -13.65 -1.86
N PHE A 53 3.39 -12.35 -1.92
CA PHE A 53 4.28 -11.35 -2.51
C PHE A 53 5.61 -11.30 -1.78
N LYS A 54 5.60 -11.28 -0.44
CA LYS A 54 6.84 -11.36 0.36
C LYS A 54 7.65 -12.61 0.03
N SER A 55 7.00 -13.77 -0.01
CA SER A 55 7.65 -15.05 -0.33
C SER A 55 8.29 -15.05 -1.72
N LEU A 56 7.62 -14.44 -2.70
CA LEU A 56 8.10 -14.31 -4.07
C LEU A 56 9.00 -13.08 -4.30
N LYS A 57 9.36 -12.34 -3.24
CA LYS A 57 10.13 -11.09 -3.31
C LYS A 57 9.53 -10.08 -4.29
N ILE A 58 8.21 -9.95 -4.25
CA ILE A 58 7.43 -9.00 -5.05
C ILE A 58 7.17 -7.75 -4.21
N PHE A 59 7.36 -6.58 -4.81
CA PHE A 59 7.20 -5.29 -4.14
C PHE A 59 6.67 -4.21 -5.10
N ALA A 60 6.10 -3.16 -4.52
CA ALA A 60 5.61 -2.00 -5.27
C ALA A 60 6.74 -0.97 -5.48
N VAL A 61 6.77 -0.38 -6.67
CA VAL A 61 7.70 0.70 -7.05
C VAL A 61 6.87 1.87 -7.59
N ILE A 62 7.19 3.08 -7.12
CA ILE A 62 6.54 4.32 -7.55
C ILE A 62 7.58 5.23 -8.19
N GLY A 63 7.24 5.82 -9.33
CA GLY A 63 8.10 6.79 -10.01
C GLY A 63 9.26 6.18 -10.79
N ASN A 64 9.22 4.87 -11.09
CA ASN A 64 10.21 4.22 -11.95
C ASN A 64 9.61 3.92 -13.33
N GLY A 65 10.26 4.42 -14.38
CA GLY A 65 9.84 4.26 -15.76
C GLY A 65 8.99 5.43 -16.28
N LEU A 66 8.77 5.45 -17.60
CA LEU A 66 7.96 6.45 -18.28
C LEU A 66 6.56 5.91 -18.56
N CYS A 67 5.56 6.79 -18.51
CA CYS A 67 4.18 6.48 -18.90
C CYS A 67 3.98 6.56 -20.43
N ASN A 68 4.70 5.72 -21.16
CA ASN A 68 4.71 5.65 -22.63
C ASN A 68 4.35 4.27 -23.19
N GLY A 69 3.89 3.34 -22.34
CA GLY A 69 3.42 2.04 -22.78
C GLY A 69 2.04 2.09 -23.45
N ALA A 70 1.62 0.96 -24.03
CA ALA A 70 0.34 0.84 -24.72
C ALA A 70 -0.84 0.50 -23.77
N GLY A 71 -0.58 0.34 -22.47
CA GLY A 71 -1.62 0.15 -21.46
C GLY A 71 -2.35 1.45 -21.12
N PRO A 72 -3.43 1.38 -20.32
CA PRO A 72 -4.19 2.56 -19.90
C PRO A 72 -3.28 3.63 -19.29
N ASN A 73 -3.48 4.90 -19.69
CA ASN A 73 -2.71 6.06 -19.26
C ASN A 73 -1.18 6.00 -19.53
N GLY A 74 -0.71 5.08 -20.37
CA GLY A 74 0.72 4.89 -20.65
C GLY A 74 1.38 3.79 -19.81
N ALA A 75 0.59 2.96 -19.12
CA ALA A 75 1.08 1.82 -18.37
C ALA A 75 1.75 0.77 -19.29
N LEU A 76 2.58 -0.10 -18.71
CA LEU A 76 3.18 -1.22 -19.44
C LEU A 76 2.09 -2.15 -19.99
N GLN A 77 2.35 -2.73 -21.16
CA GLN A 77 1.45 -3.67 -21.82
C GLN A 77 1.84 -5.12 -21.48
N GLY A 78 0.84 -6.00 -21.36
CA GLY A 78 1.03 -7.45 -21.32
C GLY A 78 0.49 -8.12 -20.05
N ASP A 79 0.13 -9.40 -20.18
CA ASP A 79 -0.56 -10.18 -19.14
C ASP A 79 0.33 -10.59 -17.95
N GLN A 80 1.60 -10.20 -18.00
CA GLN A 80 2.59 -10.47 -16.96
C GLN A 80 3.10 -9.19 -16.30
N SER A 81 2.56 -8.03 -16.66
CA SER A 81 2.95 -6.75 -16.09
C SER A 81 1.82 -6.18 -15.25
N LEU A 82 2.15 -5.83 -14.00
CA LEU A 82 1.26 -5.14 -13.09
C LEU A 82 1.71 -3.69 -13.00
N SER A 83 1.15 -2.84 -13.84
CA SER A 83 1.51 -1.42 -13.84
C SER A 83 0.29 -0.53 -14.03
N TYR A 84 0.40 0.70 -13.52
CA TYR A 84 -0.59 1.74 -13.63
C TYR A 84 0.12 3.09 -13.73
N CYS A 85 -0.37 3.95 -14.60
CA CYS A 85 0.08 5.34 -14.67
C CYS A 85 -0.98 6.26 -14.06
N THR A 86 -0.54 7.11 -13.13
CA THR A 86 -1.39 8.16 -12.59
C THR A 86 -1.68 9.23 -13.64
N GLU A 87 -2.64 10.11 -13.35
CA GLU A 87 -2.98 11.25 -14.20
C GLU A 87 -1.78 12.21 -14.34
N ASP A 88 -1.00 12.38 -13.26
CA ASP A 88 0.25 13.16 -13.20
C ASP A 88 1.45 12.47 -13.89
N LYS A 89 1.21 11.41 -14.68
CA LYS A 89 2.24 10.65 -15.42
C LYS A 89 3.30 10.00 -14.52
N VAL A 90 2.92 9.59 -13.31
CA VAL A 90 3.77 8.79 -12.43
C VAL A 90 3.50 7.31 -12.67
N MET A 91 4.52 6.57 -13.08
CA MET A 91 4.46 5.12 -13.26
C MET A 91 4.49 4.42 -11.89
N MET A 92 3.54 3.52 -11.67
CA MET A 92 3.45 2.65 -10.51
C MET A 92 3.46 1.20 -10.96
N GLN A 93 4.29 0.37 -10.35
CA GLN A 93 4.46 -1.02 -10.77
C GLN A 93 4.53 -1.95 -9.57
N ILE A 94 4.05 -3.18 -9.74
CA ILE A 94 4.39 -4.30 -8.86
C ILE A 94 5.39 -5.15 -9.63
N VAL A 95 6.57 -5.34 -9.06
CA VAL A 95 7.72 -6.02 -9.69
C VAL A 95 8.28 -7.09 -8.78
N ARG A 96 9.02 -8.03 -9.35
CA ARG A 96 9.73 -9.07 -8.61
C ARG A 96 11.22 -8.71 -8.47
N ALA A 97 11.85 -9.04 -7.35
CA ALA A 97 13.30 -9.05 -7.24
C ALA A 97 13.89 -10.24 -8.00
N ASP A 98 14.88 -9.99 -8.85
CA ASP A 98 15.68 -10.99 -9.55
C ASP A 98 17.16 -10.66 -9.35
N GLY A 99 17.74 -11.24 -8.29
CA GLY A 99 19.02 -10.79 -7.73
C GLY A 99 18.95 -9.32 -7.32
N ASP A 100 19.87 -8.51 -7.84
CA ASP A 100 19.94 -7.07 -7.60
C ASP A 100 19.11 -6.24 -8.59
N LYS A 101 18.31 -6.89 -9.43
CA LYS A 101 17.50 -6.24 -10.45
C LYS A 101 16.02 -6.38 -10.13
N MET A 102 15.24 -5.40 -10.56
CA MET A 102 13.79 -5.54 -10.62
C MET A 102 13.39 -6.19 -11.95
N ASN A 103 12.46 -7.13 -11.89
CA ASN A 103 11.87 -7.79 -13.03
C ASN A 103 10.36 -7.45 -13.08
N PRO A 104 9.89 -6.68 -14.08
CA PRO A 104 8.49 -6.29 -14.19
C PRO A 104 7.58 -7.44 -14.66
N HIS A 105 8.14 -8.61 -14.97
CA HIS A 105 7.41 -9.78 -15.40
C HIS A 105 7.05 -10.68 -14.20
N ILE A 106 5.75 -10.79 -13.94
CA ILE A 106 5.18 -11.63 -12.90
C ILE A 106 4.31 -12.70 -13.60
N PRO A 107 4.71 -13.99 -13.54
CA PRO A 107 3.88 -15.10 -13.98
C PRO A 107 2.49 -15.04 -13.34
N ASN A 108 1.46 -15.22 -14.17
CA ASN A 108 0.05 -15.16 -13.77
C ASN A 108 -0.38 -13.83 -13.12
N ALA A 109 0.26 -12.71 -13.47
CA ALA A 109 -0.10 -11.38 -12.96
C ALA A 109 -1.59 -11.07 -13.09
N THR A 110 -2.21 -11.44 -14.23
CA THR A 110 -3.64 -11.21 -14.48
C THR A 110 -4.56 -11.83 -13.42
N PHE A 111 -4.15 -12.89 -12.72
CA PHE A 111 -4.98 -13.58 -11.72
C PHE A 111 -5.34 -12.69 -10.53
N LEU A 112 -4.50 -11.70 -10.19
CA LEU A 112 -4.82 -10.74 -9.13
C LEU A 112 -6.13 -10.00 -9.43
N SER A 113 -6.28 -9.55 -10.66
CA SER A 113 -7.50 -8.89 -11.12
C SER A 113 -8.62 -9.89 -11.42
N SER A 114 -8.34 -10.95 -12.20
CA SER A 114 -9.39 -11.83 -12.73
C SER A 114 -9.95 -12.82 -11.71
N LYS A 115 -9.15 -13.25 -10.73
CA LYS A 115 -9.57 -14.21 -9.70
C LYS A 115 -9.88 -13.55 -8.37
N TYR A 116 -9.08 -12.55 -7.96
CA TYR A 116 -9.20 -11.92 -6.64
C TYR A 116 -9.82 -10.52 -6.69
N GLY A 117 -10.07 -9.95 -7.89
CA GLY A 117 -10.71 -8.65 -8.03
C GLY A 117 -9.86 -7.48 -7.54
N PHE A 118 -8.54 -7.66 -7.39
CA PHE A 118 -7.63 -6.60 -6.98
C PHE A 118 -6.90 -6.03 -8.19
N ASP A 119 -7.18 -4.77 -8.50
CA ASP A 119 -6.43 -4.03 -9.52
C ASP A 119 -5.09 -3.53 -8.97
N THR A 120 -4.13 -3.29 -9.87
CA THR A 120 -2.78 -2.84 -9.52
C THR A 120 -2.78 -1.49 -8.80
N LYS A 121 -3.64 -0.55 -9.21
CA LYS A 121 -3.74 0.79 -8.60
C LYS A 121 -4.13 0.66 -7.14
N TYR A 122 -5.14 -0.15 -6.83
CA TYR A 122 -5.62 -0.43 -5.48
C TYR A 122 -4.52 -1.03 -4.61
N LEU A 123 -3.85 -2.10 -5.07
CA LEU A 123 -2.80 -2.77 -4.30
C LEU A 123 -1.63 -1.83 -3.96
N ILE A 124 -1.16 -1.05 -4.93
CA ILE A 124 -0.08 -0.09 -4.71
C ILE A 124 -0.54 1.05 -3.79
N SER A 125 -1.77 1.58 -3.97
CA SER A 125 -2.29 2.67 -3.13
C SER A 125 -2.40 2.26 -1.66
N VAL A 126 -2.89 1.03 -1.40
CA VAL A 126 -2.97 0.48 -0.04
C VAL A 126 -1.58 0.31 0.57
N ALA A 127 -0.63 -0.24 -0.20
CA ALA A 127 0.75 -0.40 0.25
C ALA A 127 1.40 0.96 0.56
N TRP A 128 1.23 1.95 -0.30
CA TRP A 128 1.77 3.30 -0.13
C TRP A 128 1.18 3.99 1.10
N SER A 129 -0.14 3.97 1.27
CA SER A 129 -0.80 4.57 2.44
C SER A 129 -0.35 3.93 3.76
N CYS A 130 -0.15 2.60 3.75
CA CYS A 130 0.44 1.90 4.90
C CYS A 130 1.86 2.40 5.17
N GLN A 131 2.68 2.47 4.12
CA GLN A 131 4.06 2.92 4.24
C GLN A 131 4.16 4.35 4.80
N GLU A 132 3.37 5.29 4.29
CA GLU A 132 3.34 6.68 4.77
C GLU A 132 2.98 6.77 6.26
N LYS A 133 2.04 5.94 6.71
CA LYS A 133 1.59 5.93 8.10
C LYS A 133 2.63 5.38 9.07
N TYR A 134 3.48 4.46 8.64
CA TYR A 134 4.41 3.73 9.52
C TYR A 134 5.89 4.09 9.31
N GLN A 135 6.30 4.68 8.18
CA GLN A 135 7.67 5.20 8.00
C GLN A 135 7.95 6.47 8.82
N THR A 136 6.91 7.23 9.21
CA THR A 136 7.07 8.35 10.14
C THR A 136 7.44 7.92 11.56
N VAL A 137 7.49 6.60 11.85
CA VAL A 137 7.79 6.04 13.17
C VAL A 137 9.23 5.50 13.27
N SER A 138 9.99 5.44 12.18
CA SER A 138 11.41 5.06 12.18
C SER A 138 12.31 6.27 11.92
N LYS A 139 12.59 7.06 12.96
CA LYS A 139 13.82 7.85 13.04
C LYS A 139 14.58 7.43 14.29
N PRO A 140 15.84 7.02 14.11
CA PRO A 140 16.92 7.58 14.91
C PRO A 140 17.88 8.36 14.01
N ASP A 141 18.09 9.61 14.40
CA ASP A 141 19.23 10.52 14.23
C ASP A 141 19.98 10.66 12.89
N ASP A 142 19.90 11.90 12.41
CA ASP A 142 20.88 12.77 11.74
C ASP A 142 21.87 12.26 10.68
N HIS A 143 21.86 13.05 9.59
CA HIS A 143 22.77 13.11 8.44
C HIS A 143 22.53 12.13 7.28
N PHE A 144 21.65 12.53 6.35
CA PHE A 144 21.79 12.13 4.94
C PHE A 144 21.57 13.33 4.00
N HIS A 145 22.63 13.71 3.29
CA HIS A 145 22.63 14.67 2.19
C HIS A 145 21.92 14.05 0.97
N PRO A 146 21.18 14.83 0.14
CA PRO A 146 20.35 14.26 -0.90
C PRO A 146 21.18 13.99 -2.16
N THR A 147 21.31 12.73 -2.55
CA THR A 147 21.58 12.39 -3.95
C THR A 147 20.64 11.27 -4.39
N ASN A 148 19.65 11.68 -5.18
CA ASN A 148 18.99 10.95 -6.27
C ASN A 148 18.99 9.42 -6.15
N LYS A 149 17.96 8.85 -5.50
CA LYS A 149 17.72 7.39 -5.51
C LYS A 149 16.22 7.09 -5.61
N THR A 150 15.90 6.23 -6.57
CA THR A 150 14.65 5.48 -6.72
C THR A 150 14.21 4.91 -5.38
N ALA A 151 12.97 5.20 -4.97
CA ALA A 151 12.39 4.61 -3.77
C ALA A 151 12.05 3.14 -4.04
N VAL A 152 12.95 2.24 -3.62
CA VAL A 152 12.64 0.81 -3.50
C VAL A 152 11.96 0.61 -2.16
N VAL A 153 10.69 0.19 -2.19
CA VAL A 153 9.92 -0.09 -0.97
C VAL A 153 10.13 -1.57 -0.61
N GLU A 154 11.13 -1.84 0.21
CA GLU A 154 11.35 -3.16 0.80
C GLU A 154 10.77 -3.18 2.23
N THR A 155 9.68 -3.91 2.44
CA THR A 155 9.10 -4.09 3.78
C THR A 155 9.91 -5.11 4.57
N THR A 156 10.96 -4.67 5.25
CA THR A 156 11.59 -5.48 6.31
C THR A 156 10.81 -5.30 7.60
N ASN A 157 9.79 -6.13 7.82
CA ASN A 157 9.27 -6.35 9.18
C ASN A 157 10.14 -7.42 9.84
N ARG A 158 11.21 -7.00 10.52
CA ARG A 158 11.87 -7.85 11.52
C ARG A 158 10.94 -7.95 12.73
N LEU A 159 10.31 -9.11 12.88
CA LEU A 159 9.76 -9.56 14.16
C LEU A 159 10.94 -9.93 15.07
N ASN A 160 11.18 -9.12 16.09
CA ASN A 160 11.79 -9.55 17.34
C ASN A 160 10.76 -9.31 18.45
#